data_AF-A0A1Q9BZ75-F1
#
_entry.id   AF-A0A1Q9BZ75-F1
#
_cell.length_a   1.000
_cell.length_b   1.000
_cell.length_c   1.000
_cell.angle_alpha   90.00
_cell.angle_beta   90.00
_cell.angle_gamma   90.00
#
_symmetry.space_group_name_H-M   'P 1'
#
loop_
_entity.id
_entity.type
_entity.pdbx_description
1 polymer ?
#
loop_
_entity_poly.entity_id
_entity_poly.type
_entity_poly.pdbx_seq_one_letter_code
_entity_poly.pdbx_strand_id
1 'polypeptide(L)'
;MANFPAFKVLEEKVAEDSALRHVHFLFGHDCARTLVLDEPTPPELAEDRRDDVVGVFNEVHGQLERIKVAEWRHHDEDEGSAKEHAVLHANSTPYHRRGWCIAEREWSNARSQSSQAPMLPARFCRKAETGDYTFGHPADFGRVAQLHSEVFESRAPLCKKFRNSDLLEPEVVALSAALPMFLNLTELYLGSSFLGDAEQQLAEAVASLARLEVLTVSQTACDCRASGAFLLKAIAKTRLSRLCLEDVGLHQEGYVALASSLQQHPSLERLDLSNSARGAESGRGLLYWATFEGYL
;
A
#
# COMPACT_ATOMS: atom_id res chain seq x y z
N MET A 1 -7.44 -15.82 33.87
CA MET A 1 -8.65 -15.43 33.12
C MET A 1 -9.13 -14.10 33.66
N ALA A 2 -8.77 -13.00 33.00
CA ALA A 2 -9.23 -11.66 33.35
C ALA A 2 -10.15 -11.17 32.23
N ASN A 3 -11.41 -10.91 32.58
CA ASN A 3 -12.42 -10.30 31.72
C ASN A 3 -12.01 -8.86 31.40
N PHE A 4 -11.89 -8.53 30.11
CA PHE A 4 -11.92 -7.15 29.65
C PHE A 4 -13.38 -6.72 29.41
N PRO A 5 -13.80 -5.53 29.84
CA PRO A 5 -15.15 -5.05 29.59
C PRO A 5 -15.32 -4.66 28.12
N ALA A 6 -16.49 -4.99 27.56
CA ALA A 6 -16.91 -4.61 26.23
C ALA A 6 -16.97 -3.08 26.09
N PHE A 7 -16.16 -2.53 25.19
CA PHE A 7 -16.27 -1.12 24.81
C PHE A 7 -17.50 -0.94 23.92
N LYS A 8 -18.42 -0.13 24.42
CA LYS A 8 -19.60 0.37 23.71
C LYS A 8 -19.11 1.39 22.69
N VAL A 9 -19.35 1.15 21.40
CA VAL A 9 -19.15 2.15 20.34
C VAL A 9 -20.17 3.26 20.56
N LEU A 10 -19.74 4.37 21.15
CA LEU A 10 -20.54 5.58 21.32
C LEU A 10 -19.77 6.74 20.68
N GLU A 11 -20.28 7.21 19.54
CA GLU A 11 -20.13 8.58 19.02
C GLU A 11 -18.75 9.25 19.15
N GLU A 12 -17.69 8.52 18.80
CA GLU A 12 -16.31 9.02 18.85
C GLU A 12 -15.87 9.79 17.58
N LYS A 13 -16.79 10.02 16.63
CA LYS A 13 -16.48 10.66 15.34
C LYS A 13 -16.14 12.15 15.42
N VAL A 14 -16.54 12.85 16.48
CA VAL A 14 -16.40 14.32 16.57
C VAL A 14 -15.19 14.73 17.42
N ALA A 15 -14.73 13.86 18.34
CA ALA A 15 -13.59 14.13 19.21
C ALA A 15 -12.24 13.75 18.58
N GLU A 16 -12.19 12.70 17.75
CA GLU A 16 -10.97 12.29 17.03
C GLU A 16 -10.45 13.40 16.09
N ASP A 17 -11.36 14.17 15.49
CA ASP A 17 -11.06 15.20 14.48
C ASP A 17 -10.36 16.47 15.04
N SER A 18 -10.37 16.66 16.37
CA SER A 18 -9.65 17.77 17.00
C SER A 18 -8.29 17.35 17.56
N ALA A 19 -8.12 16.09 17.97
CA ALA A 19 -6.89 15.60 18.58
C ALA A 19 -5.81 15.24 17.54
N LEU A 20 -6.21 14.88 16.31
CA LEU A 20 -5.31 14.52 15.21
C LEU A 20 -4.75 15.71 14.43
N ARG A 21 -5.11 16.95 14.80
CA ARG A 21 -4.80 18.16 14.01
C ARG A 21 -3.31 18.46 13.84
N HIS A 22 -2.43 17.92 14.69
CA HIS A 22 -1.00 18.24 14.68
C HIS A 22 -0.06 17.05 14.98
N VAL A 23 -0.50 15.80 14.88
CA VAL A 23 0.36 14.67 15.28
C VAL A 23 0.38 13.52 14.28
N HIS A 24 1.58 13.19 13.79
CA HIS A 24 1.92 11.86 13.32
C HIS A 24 2.23 10.97 14.53
N PHE A 25 1.25 10.17 14.97
CA PHE A 25 1.50 9.11 15.95
C PHE A 25 1.96 7.85 15.24
N LEU A 26 3.25 7.54 15.29
CA LEU A 26 3.83 6.26 14.88
C LEU A 26 3.86 5.32 16.09
N PHE A 27 2.76 4.60 16.34
CA PHE A 27 2.79 3.45 17.24
C PHE A 27 3.38 2.24 16.51
N GLY A 28 4.49 1.73 17.04
CA GLY A 28 5.10 0.48 16.62
C GLY A 28 4.32 -0.71 17.15
N HIS A 29 3.40 -1.24 16.34
CA HIS A 29 2.84 -2.57 16.50
C HIS A 29 3.36 -3.48 15.37
N ASP A 30 3.46 -4.77 15.64
CA ASP A 30 3.88 -5.79 14.66
C ASP A 30 2.91 -5.92 13.47
N CYS A 31 1.75 -5.26 13.54
CA CYS A 31 0.81 -5.05 12.45
C CYS A 31 0.36 -3.58 12.49
N ALA A 32 0.58 -2.84 11.40
CA ALA A 32 0.11 -1.46 11.25
C ALA A 32 -0.89 -1.41 10.09
N ARG A 33 -2.10 -0.90 10.35
CA ARG A 33 -3.09 -0.60 9.32
C ARG A 33 -3.09 0.89 9.08
N THR A 34 -2.79 1.30 7.85
CA THR A 34 -2.72 2.72 7.48
C THR A 34 -3.95 3.10 6.69
N LEU A 35 -4.66 4.12 7.16
CA LEU A 35 -5.70 4.81 6.40
C LEU A 35 -5.05 6.01 5.73
N VAL A 36 -5.06 6.05 4.40
CA VAL A 36 -4.55 7.19 3.63
C VAL A 36 -5.69 8.18 3.44
N LEU A 37 -5.49 9.41 3.91
CA LEU A 37 -6.37 10.54 3.61
C LEU A 37 -5.84 11.24 2.35
N ASP A 38 -6.63 11.30 1.29
CA ASP A 38 -6.23 11.97 0.04
C ASP A 38 -6.46 13.49 0.08
N GLU A 39 -7.36 13.96 0.96
CA GLU A 39 -7.67 15.37 1.19
C GLU A 39 -7.69 15.68 2.70
N PRO A 40 -6.77 16.53 3.21
CA PRO A 40 -6.70 16.82 4.64
C PRO A 40 -7.81 17.77 5.13
N THR A 41 -8.48 18.51 4.24
CA THR A 41 -9.68 19.30 4.53
C THR A 41 -10.42 19.59 3.21
N PRO A 42 -11.69 19.16 3.05
CA PRO A 42 -12.51 19.51 1.89
C PRO A 42 -12.57 21.04 1.68
N PRO A 43 -12.55 21.55 0.44
CA PRO A 43 -12.53 23.00 0.17
C PRO A 43 -13.66 23.77 0.87
N GLU A 44 -14.83 23.15 0.97
CA GLU A 44 -16.03 23.69 1.63
C GLU A 44 -15.83 23.90 3.14
N LEU A 45 -14.97 23.10 3.78
CA LEU A 45 -14.60 23.22 5.20
C LEU A 45 -13.33 24.05 5.41
N ALA A 46 -12.59 24.35 4.34
CA ALA A 46 -11.40 25.18 4.39
C ALA A 46 -11.76 26.68 4.48
N GLU A 47 -12.90 27.11 3.92
CA GLU A 47 -13.39 28.49 4.03
C GLU A 47 -13.71 28.90 5.47
N ASP A 48 -14.19 27.95 6.29
CA ASP A 48 -14.46 28.14 7.73
C ASP A 48 -13.20 28.08 8.60
N ARG A 49 -12.05 27.61 8.06
CA ARG A 49 -10.77 27.44 8.78
C ARG A 49 -9.76 28.55 8.48
N ARG A 50 -10.18 29.81 8.48
CA ARG A 50 -9.26 30.96 8.49
C ARG A 50 -8.70 31.24 9.90
N ASP A 51 -8.11 30.22 10.52
CA ASP A 51 -7.12 30.52 11.54
C ASP A 51 -5.85 30.93 10.78
N ASP A 52 -5.77 32.21 10.41
CA ASP A 52 -4.57 32.83 9.81
C ASP A 52 -3.37 32.76 10.76
N VAL A 53 -3.44 32.02 11.87
CA VAL A 53 -2.48 32.04 12.98
C VAL A 53 -2.22 30.61 13.43
N VAL A 54 -0.95 30.19 13.38
CA VAL A 54 -0.48 28.89 13.84
C VAL A 54 0.31 29.07 15.13
N GLY A 55 0.06 28.20 16.12
CA GLY A 55 0.89 28.12 17.33
C GLY A 55 2.20 27.40 17.04
N VAL A 56 3.34 28.07 17.17
CA VAL A 56 4.68 27.51 17.01
C VAL A 56 5.41 27.62 18.34
N PHE A 57 5.93 26.50 18.83
CA PHE A 57 6.72 26.50 20.07
C PHE A 57 8.10 27.08 19.78
N ASN A 58 8.44 28.17 20.47
CA ASN A 58 9.74 28.81 20.37
C ASN A 58 10.65 28.27 21.48
N GLU A 59 11.63 27.43 21.12
CA GLU A 59 12.55 26.83 22.09
C GLU A 59 13.42 27.86 22.81
N VAL A 60 13.76 28.97 22.15
CA VAL A 60 14.59 30.04 22.74
C VAL A 60 13.84 30.76 23.85
N HIS A 61 12.54 30.97 23.67
CA HIS A 61 11.68 31.65 24.65
C HIS A 61 10.93 30.68 25.57
N GLY A 62 10.95 29.37 25.29
CA GLY A 62 10.25 28.35 26.06
C GLY A 62 8.73 28.50 26.07
N GLN A 63 8.14 29.14 25.06
CA GLN A 63 6.71 29.49 25.02
C GLN A 63 6.10 29.23 23.65
N LEU A 64 4.77 29.07 23.64
CA LEU A 64 3.99 28.96 22.41
C LEU A 64 3.77 30.37 21.82
N GLU A 65 4.30 30.61 20.63
CA GLU A 65 4.12 31.86 19.90
C GLU A 65 3.08 31.69 18.80
N ARG A 66 2.24 32.71 18.60
CA ARG A 66 1.18 32.72 17.58
C ARG A 66 1.68 33.45 16.35
N ILE A 67 1.99 32.71 15.29
CA ILE A 67 2.57 33.23 14.05
C ILE A 67 1.50 33.33 12.97
N LYS A 68 1.38 34.50 12.34
CA LYS A 68 0.43 34.71 11.25
C LYS A 68 0.93 34.02 9.97
N VAL A 69 0.06 33.25 9.33
CA VAL A 69 0.28 32.66 8.01
C VAL A 69 -0.01 33.74 6.96
N ALA A 70 1.00 34.11 6.19
CA ALA A 70 0.85 35.05 5.09
C ALA A 70 0.43 34.34 3.80
N GLU A 71 -0.35 35.04 2.98
CA GLU A 71 -0.57 34.66 1.59
C GLU A 71 0.75 34.75 0.81
N TRP A 72 1.03 33.75 -0.01
CA TRP A 72 2.21 33.75 -0.85
C TRP A 72 2.06 34.82 -1.95
N ARG A 73 3.00 35.77 -2.02
CA ARG A 73 3.07 36.76 -3.09
C ARG A 73 4.32 36.48 -3.92
N HIS A 74 4.19 36.47 -5.25
CA HIS A 74 5.34 36.49 -6.14
C HIS A 74 6.17 37.73 -5.80
N HIS A 75 7.40 37.52 -5.29
CA HIS A 75 8.35 38.60 -5.12
C HIS A 75 8.88 38.99 -6.50
N ASP A 76 8.56 40.21 -6.95
CA ASP A 76 9.38 40.90 -7.93
C ASP A 76 10.74 41.17 -7.27
N GLU A 77 11.84 40.89 -7.97
CA GLU A 77 13.22 40.77 -7.46
C GLU A 77 13.88 42.06 -6.93
N ASP A 78 13.13 43.14 -6.68
CA ASP A 78 13.68 44.41 -6.21
C ASP A 78 13.02 44.84 -4.90
N GLU A 79 13.51 44.34 -3.77
CA GLU A 79 13.71 45.18 -2.57
C GLU A 79 14.48 44.42 -1.51
N GLY A 80 15.71 44.89 -1.26
CA GLY A 80 16.59 44.33 -0.27
C GLY A 80 16.13 44.54 1.17
N SER A 81 16.80 43.80 2.05
CA SER A 81 16.88 43.93 3.50
C SER A 81 15.85 43.17 4.35
N ALA A 82 16.27 41.95 4.70
CA ALA A 82 16.35 41.49 6.09
C ALA A 82 15.04 41.51 6.91
N LYS A 83 14.18 40.50 6.69
CA LYS A 83 13.30 39.91 7.74
C LYS A 83 12.65 38.58 7.31
N GLU A 84 13.32 37.78 6.50
CA GLU A 84 12.69 36.63 5.81
C GLU A 84 12.46 35.37 6.66
N HIS A 85 12.87 35.33 7.94
CA HIS A 85 12.93 34.06 8.69
C HIS A 85 11.69 33.67 9.51
N ALA A 86 10.58 34.42 9.46
CA ALA A 86 9.44 34.13 10.36
C ALA A 86 8.04 34.31 9.73
N VAL A 87 7.94 34.24 8.41
CA VAL A 87 6.63 34.29 7.73
C VAL A 87 6.27 32.89 7.28
N LEU A 88 5.30 32.27 7.95
CA LEU A 88 4.72 31.02 7.48
C LEU A 88 3.85 31.32 6.27
N HIS A 89 3.98 30.53 5.21
CA HIS A 89 3.11 30.64 4.03
C HIS A 89 2.19 29.43 3.93
N ALA A 90 0.95 29.67 3.51
CA ALA A 90 0.02 28.58 3.26
C ALA A 90 0.54 27.70 2.11
N ASN A 91 0.64 26.38 2.34
CA ASN A 91 1.04 25.44 1.29
C ASN A 91 -0.15 25.16 0.37
N SER A 92 -0.18 25.84 -0.78
CA SER A 92 -1.21 25.66 -1.83
C SER A 92 -0.98 24.43 -2.71
N THR A 93 0.12 23.69 -2.52
CA THR A 93 0.39 22.46 -3.27
C THR A 93 -0.69 21.42 -2.95
N PRO A 94 -1.34 20.81 -3.96
CA PRO A 94 -2.25 19.69 -3.74
C PRO A 94 -1.58 18.56 -2.96
N TYR A 95 -2.29 17.93 -2.02
CA TYR A 95 -1.70 16.93 -1.11
C TYR A 95 -0.99 15.79 -1.85
N HIS A 96 -1.60 15.27 -2.92
CA HIS A 96 -1.06 14.21 -3.78
C HIS A 96 0.20 14.60 -4.57
N ARG A 97 0.63 15.87 -4.51
CA ARG A 97 1.89 16.37 -5.10
C ARG A 97 2.93 16.75 -4.04
N ARG A 98 2.62 16.72 -2.74
CA ARG A 98 3.57 17.13 -1.69
C ARG A 98 4.62 16.04 -1.48
N GLY A 99 5.87 16.31 -1.86
CA GLY A 99 6.93 15.30 -1.86
C GLY A 99 7.16 14.64 -0.49
N TRP A 100 7.12 15.40 0.60
CA TRP A 100 7.21 14.86 1.97
C TRP A 100 6.03 13.95 2.33
N CYS A 101 4.79 14.39 2.07
CA CYS A 101 3.60 13.60 2.39
C CYS A 101 3.52 12.31 1.57
N ILE A 102 3.93 12.37 0.30
CA ILE A 102 4.02 11.18 -0.56
C ILE A 102 5.05 10.21 0.02
N ALA A 103 6.23 10.68 0.40
CA ALA A 103 7.26 9.83 0.99
C ALA A 103 6.79 9.15 2.28
N GLU A 104 6.16 9.90 3.20
CA GLU A 104 5.62 9.36 4.44
C GLU A 104 4.56 8.27 4.19
N ARG A 105 3.69 8.47 3.20
CA ARG A 105 2.74 7.44 2.77
C ARG A 105 3.47 6.19 2.28
N GLU A 106 4.49 6.33 1.42
CA GLU A 106 5.26 5.20 0.91
C GLU A 106 6.01 4.45 2.03
N TRP A 107 6.53 5.15 3.03
CA TRP A 107 7.18 4.55 4.19
C TRP A 107 6.22 3.69 5.02
N SER A 108 4.93 4.02 4.97
CA SER A 108 3.87 3.24 5.57
C SER A 108 3.53 2.02 4.72
N ASN A 109 3.40 2.21 3.41
CA ASN A 109 3.06 1.16 2.43
C ASN A 109 4.06 0.00 2.45
N ALA A 110 5.33 0.26 2.77
CA ALA A 110 6.39 -0.76 2.83
C ALA A 110 6.29 -1.75 4.02
N ARG A 111 5.36 -1.57 4.97
CA ARG A 111 5.37 -2.30 6.25
C ARG A 111 4.59 -3.61 6.29
N SER A 112 3.29 -3.62 5.98
CA SER A 112 2.49 -4.86 6.05
C SER A 112 1.12 -4.80 5.36
N GLN A 113 0.36 -3.73 5.55
CA GLN A 113 -0.98 -3.60 4.96
C GLN A 113 -1.15 -2.19 4.35
N SER A 114 -1.47 -2.15 3.07
CA SER A 114 -1.65 -0.93 2.29
C SER A 114 -2.77 -1.11 1.27
N SER A 115 -3.39 -0.01 0.85
CA SER A 115 -4.28 0.06 -0.33
C SER A 115 -3.54 0.48 -1.61
N GLN A 116 -2.23 0.66 -1.54
CA GLN A 116 -1.35 1.04 -2.65
C GLN A 116 -0.13 0.13 -2.68
N ALA A 117 0.43 -0.10 -3.86
CA ALA A 117 1.64 -0.88 -3.98
C ALA A 117 2.85 -0.12 -3.39
N PRO A 118 3.79 -0.80 -2.71
CA PRO A 118 5.00 -0.17 -2.21
C PRO A 118 5.83 0.39 -3.38
N MET A 119 6.16 1.68 -3.35
CA MET A 119 6.97 2.28 -4.40
C MET A 119 8.46 1.94 -4.23
N LEU A 120 9.08 1.45 -5.31
CA LEU A 120 10.52 1.27 -5.37
C LEU A 120 11.26 2.63 -5.36
N PRO A 121 12.46 2.73 -4.74
CA PRO A 121 13.22 3.97 -4.71
C PRO A 121 13.48 4.59 -6.09
N ALA A 122 13.81 3.77 -7.09
CA ALA A 122 14.01 4.23 -8.45
C ALA A 122 12.73 4.83 -9.09
N ARG A 123 11.55 4.29 -8.76
CA ARG A 123 10.27 4.82 -9.24
C ARG A 123 9.94 6.14 -8.54
N PHE A 124 10.23 6.25 -7.25
CA PHE A 124 10.07 7.49 -6.49
C PHE A 124 10.91 8.63 -7.08
N CYS A 125 12.20 8.40 -7.33
CA CYS A 125 13.07 9.40 -7.95
C CYS A 125 12.57 9.80 -9.34
N ARG A 126 12.17 8.83 -10.18
CA ARG A 126 11.63 9.14 -11.51
C ARG A 126 10.40 10.03 -11.46
N LYS A 127 9.44 9.76 -10.57
CA LYS A 127 8.25 10.59 -10.40
C LYS A 127 8.60 12.02 -9.95
N ALA A 128 9.61 12.15 -9.10
CA ALA A 128 10.12 13.47 -8.71
C ALA A 128 10.73 14.22 -9.91
N GLU A 129 11.56 13.53 -10.71
CA GLU A 129 12.21 14.08 -11.91
C GLU A 129 11.21 14.48 -13.00
N THR A 130 10.06 13.77 -13.12
CA THR A 130 8.98 14.12 -14.05
C THR A 130 8.08 15.27 -13.55
N GLY A 131 8.33 15.79 -12.35
CA GLY A 131 7.57 16.92 -11.78
C GLY A 131 6.27 16.52 -11.08
N ASP A 132 6.09 15.24 -10.74
CA ASP A 132 4.91 14.78 -10.01
C ASP A 132 4.92 15.33 -8.57
N TYR A 133 6.11 15.63 -8.04
CA TYR A 133 6.32 16.11 -6.67
C TYR A 133 6.70 17.59 -6.63
N THR A 134 6.15 18.29 -5.65
CA THR A 134 6.49 19.64 -5.27
C THR A 134 7.07 19.60 -3.85
N PHE A 135 8.26 20.19 -3.71
CA PHE A 135 8.92 20.40 -2.42
C PHE A 135 8.89 21.89 -2.10
N GLY A 136 8.69 22.23 -0.82
CA GLY A 136 8.72 23.63 -0.37
C GLY A 136 10.11 24.24 -0.47
N HIS A 137 11.15 23.40 -0.34
CA HIS A 137 12.54 23.81 -0.46
C HIS A 137 13.29 22.88 -1.46
N PRO A 138 14.05 23.41 -2.44
CA PRO A 138 14.71 22.60 -3.46
C PRO A 138 15.69 21.55 -2.91
N ALA A 139 16.31 21.80 -1.76
CA ALA A 139 17.25 20.87 -1.14
C ALA A 139 16.57 19.64 -0.48
N ASP A 140 15.25 19.67 -0.28
CA ASP A 140 14.54 18.61 0.44
C ASP A 140 14.50 17.30 -0.36
N PHE A 141 14.40 17.39 -1.69
CA PHE A 141 14.25 16.21 -2.54
C PHE A 141 15.37 15.20 -2.29
N GLY A 142 16.63 15.64 -2.26
CA GLY A 142 17.77 14.75 -2.03
C GLY A 142 17.66 14.00 -0.70
N ARG A 143 17.24 14.69 0.37
CA ARG A 143 17.06 14.07 1.68
C ARG A 143 15.87 13.12 1.71
N VAL A 144 14.76 13.50 1.10
CA VAL A 144 13.53 12.68 1.06
C VAL A 144 13.75 11.42 0.23
N ALA A 145 14.40 11.53 -0.93
CA ALA A 145 14.76 10.38 -1.77
C ALA A 145 15.69 9.41 -1.02
N GLN A 146 16.70 9.93 -0.32
CA GLN A 146 17.57 9.12 0.53
C GLN A 146 16.79 8.38 1.62
N LEU A 147 15.94 9.10 2.38
CA LEU A 147 15.11 8.51 3.42
C LEU A 147 14.16 7.45 2.88
N HIS A 148 13.56 7.69 1.72
CA HIS A 148 12.69 6.70 1.07
C HIS A 148 13.45 5.42 0.71
N SER A 149 14.68 5.52 0.18
CA SER A 149 15.53 4.34 -0.05
C SER A 149 15.86 3.62 1.25
N GLU A 150 16.34 4.33 2.27
CA GLU A 150 16.71 3.77 3.58
C GLU A 150 15.52 3.05 4.24
N VAL A 151 14.33 3.66 4.21
CA VAL A 151 13.12 3.05 4.78
C VAL A 151 12.70 1.83 3.97
N PHE A 152 12.64 1.92 2.64
CA PHE A 152 12.23 0.79 1.81
C PHE A 152 13.17 -0.42 1.99
N GLU A 153 14.48 -0.19 1.87
CA GLU A 153 15.52 -1.22 1.96
C GLU A 153 15.60 -1.83 3.36
N SER A 154 15.31 -1.06 4.41
CA SER A 154 15.29 -1.58 5.78
C SER A 154 13.99 -2.33 6.12
N ARG A 155 12.85 -1.97 5.51
CA ARG A 155 11.53 -2.52 5.88
C ARG A 155 11.08 -3.67 5.00
N ALA A 156 11.22 -3.57 3.68
CA ALA A 156 10.71 -4.60 2.76
C ALA A 156 11.29 -6.00 3.06
N PRO A 157 12.61 -6.17 3.31
CA PRO A 157 13.17 -7.49 3.65
C PRO A 157 12.70 -8.05 4.99
N LEU A 158 12.22 -7.22 5.92
CA LEU A 158 11.74 -7.66 7.24
C LEU A 158 10.26 -8.05 7.24
N CYS A 159 9.51 -7.66 6.21
CA CYS A 159 8.09 -7.93 6.10
C CYS A 159 7.84 -9.43 5.87
N LYS A 160 7.06 -10.03 6.78
CA LYS A 160 6.66 -11.45 6.71
C LYS A 160 5.26 -11.65 6.17
N LYS A 161 4.39 -10.67 6.36
CA LYS A 161 2.98 -10.72 5.95
C LYS A 161 2.66 -9.45 5.19
N PHE A 162 2.24 -9.60 3.95
CA PHE A 162 1.88 -8.48 3.09
C PHE A 162 0.46 -8.65 2.57
N ARG A 163 -0.35 -7.62 2.74
CA ARG A 163 -1.74 -7.57 2.30
C ARG A 163 -1.96 -6.33 1.46
N ASN A 164 -2.50 -6.53 0.26
CA ASN A 164 -2.94 -5.45 -0.60
C ASN A 164 -4.29 -5.79 -1.25
N SER A 165 -5.08 -4.77 -1.54
CA SER A 165 -6.36 -4.92 -2.22
C SER A 165 -6.67 -3.73 -3.12
N ASP A 166 -7.66 -3.91 -4.00
CA ASP A 166 -8.22 -2.84 -4.83
C ASP A 166 -7.19 -2.23 -5.80
N LEU A 167 -6.19 -3.03 -6.21
CA LEU A 167 -5.14 -2.60 -7.11
C LEU A 167 -5.63 -2.57 -8.56
N LEU A 168 -5.38 -1.46 -9.24
CA LEU A 168 -5.49 -1.35 -10.69
C LEU A 168 -4.22 -1.88 -11.38
N GLU A 169 -4.29 -2.17 -12.67
CA GLU A 169 -3.17 -2.76 -13.43
C GLU A 169 -1.81 -2.04 -13.23
N PRO A 170 -1.70 -0.69 -13.26
CA PRO A 170 -0.41 -0.02 -13.03
C PRO A 170 0.16 -0.23 -11.62
N GLU A 171 -0.71 -0.46 -10.63
CA GLU A 171 -0.33 -0.77 -9.26
C GLU A 171 0.03 -2.25 -9.11
N VAL A 172 -0.59 -3.16 -9.89
CA VAL A 172 -0.15 -4.55 -9.98
C VAL A 172 1.24 -4.65 -10.60
N VAL A 173 1.54 -3.87 -11.65
CA VAL A 173 2.89 -3.74 -12.22
C VAL A 173 3.88 -3.22 -11.16
N ALA A 174 3.47 -2.22 -10.39
CA ALA A 174 4.26 -1.65 -9.30
C ALA A 174 4.61 -2.71 -8.25
N LEU A 175 3.59 -3.43 -7.79
CA LEU A 175 3.72 -4.45 -6.77
C LEU A 175 4.61 -5.59 -7.26
N SER A 176 4.40 -6.03 -8.50
CA SER A 176 5.19 -7.10 -9.13
C SER A 176 6.68 -6.75 -9.18
N ALA A 177 7.02 -5.48 -9.44
CA ALA A 177 8.40 -5.02 -9.39
C ALA A 177 8.97 -4.95 -7.96
N ALA A 178 8.13 -4.66 -6.96
CA ALA A 178 8.55 -4.51 -5.56
C ALA A 178 8.67 -5.85 -4.81
N LEU A 179 7.81 -6.83 -5.09
CA LEU A 179 7.74 -8.13 -4.40
C LEU A 179 9.09 -8.85 -4.24
N PRO A 180 10.00 -8.89 -5.25
CA PRO A 180 11.31 -9.52 -5.11
C PRO A 180 12.17 -8.97 -3.96
N MET A 181 11.87 -7.77 -3.48
CA MET A 181 12.58 -7.15 -2.34
C MET A 181 12.09 -7.64 -0.98
N PHE A 182 10.97 -8.36 -0.93
CA PHE A 182 10.36 -8.88 0.29
C PHE A 182 10.91 -10.27 0.63
N LEU A 183 12.21 -10.33 0.92
CA LEU A 183 12.99 -11.58 1.04
C LEU A 183 12.50 -12.53 2.14
N ASN A 184 11.82 -12.04 3.17
CA ASN A 184 11.27 -12.84 4.26
C ASN A 184 9.74 -12.99 4.24
N LEU A 185 9.10 -12.68 3.10
CA LEU A 185 7.66 -12.79 2.97
C LEU A 185 7.21 -14.26 3.02
N THR A 186 6.38 -14.57 4.01
CA THR A 186 5.80 -15.91 4.22
C THR A 186 4.31 -15.94 3.86
N GLU A 187 3.62 -14.81 3.97
CA GLU A 187 2.19 -14.71 3.66
C GLU A 187 1.91 -13.51 2.74
N LEU A 188 1.26 -13.77 1.61
CA LEU A 188 0.82 -12.76 0.66
C LEU A 188 -0.70 -12.84 0.46
N TYR A 189 -1.39 -11.73 0.67
CA TYR A 189 -2.80 -11.57 0.35
C TYR A 189 -2.99 -10.51 -0.74
N LEU A 190 -3.71 -10.88 -1.79
CA LEU A 190 -4.16 -9.99 -2.86
C LEU A 190 -5.69 -10.08 -2.98
N GLY A 191 -6.38 -8.96 -2.77
CA GLY A 191 -7.84 -8.90 -2.82
C GLY A 191 -8.37 -7.93 -3.87
N SER A 192 -9.55 -8.21 -4.45
CA SER A 192 -10.36 -7.23 -5.21
C SER A 192 -9.58 -6.45 -6.26
N SER A 193 -8.54 -7.06 -6.84
CA SER A 193 -7.57 -6.37 -7.71
C SER A 193 -7.84 -6.72 -9.17
N PHE A 194 -7.46 -5.82 -10.07
CA PHE A 194 -7.55 -6.03 -11.51
C PHE A 194 -6.16 -6.33 -12.07
N LEU A 195 -5.91 -7.57 -12.48
CA LEU A 195 -4.56 -7.97 -12.93
C LEU A 195 -4.25 -7.53 -14.36
N GLY A 196 -5.24 -7.53 -15.24
CA GLY A 196 -5.07 -7.20 -16.66
C GLY A 196 -3.87 -7.93 -17.30
N ASP A 197 -3.11 -7.20 -18.11
CA ASP A 197 -1.88 -7.71 -18.74
C ASP A 197 -0.70 -7.88 -17.75
N ALA A 198 -0.83 -7.34 -16.53
CA ALA A 198 0.19 -7.45 -15.49
C ALA A 198 0.22 -8.83 -14.79
N GLU A 199 -0.74 -9.72 -15.08
CA GLU A 199 -0.83 -11.05 -14.47
C GLU A 199 0.47 -11.85 -14.63
N GLN A 200 1.08 -11.83 -15.82
CA GLN A 200 2.31 -12.58 -16.07
C GLN A 200 3.47 -12.04 -15.21
N GLN A 201 3.61 -10.72 -15.11
CA GLN A 201 4.65 -10.10 -14.29
C GLN A 201 4.45 -10.42 -12.81
N LEU A 202 3.21 -10.41 -12.33
CA LEU A 202 2.88 -10.79 -10.97
C LEU A 202 3.21 -12.27 -10.72
N ALA A 203 2.90 -13.14 -11.66
CA ALA A 203 3.19 -14.57 -11.58
C ALA A 203 4.70 -14.82 -11.43
N GLU A 204 5.52 -14.15 -12.23
CA GLU A 204 6.99 -14.22 -12.15
C GLU A 204 7.52 -13.70 -10.81
N ALA A 205 6.97 -12.58 -10.33
CA ALA A 205 7.32 -12.01 -9.03
C ALA A 205 6.98 -12.96 -7.88
N VAL A 206 5.78 -13.55 -7.88
CA VAL A 206 5.35 -14.53 -6.86
C VAL A 206 6.22 -15.78 -6.89
N ALA A 207 6.58 -16.29 -8.07
CA ALA A 207 7.47 -17.44 -8.20
C ALA A 207 8.90 -17.17 -7.65
N SER A 208 9.33 -15.91 -7.60
CA SER A 208 10.64 -15.53 -7.07
C SER A 208 10.71 -15.51 -5.53
N LEU A 209 9.56 -15.54 -4.84
CA LEU A 209 9.48 -15.46 -3.38
C LEU A 209 9.83 -16.80 -2.74
N ALA A 210 11.12 -17.00 -2.44
CA ALA A 210 11.66 -18.27 -1.95
C ALA A 210 11.09 -18.77 -0.60
N ARG A 211 10.50 -17.87 0.20
CA ARG A 211 9.98 -18.16 1.55
C ARG A 211 8.46 -18.08 1.65
N LEU A 212 7.76 -17.88 0.53
CA LEU A 212 6.31 -17.76 0.53
C LEU A 212 5.67 -19.12 0.85
N GLU A 213 4.91 -19.16 1.93
CA GLU A 213 4.23 -20.35 2.45
C GLU A 213 2.71 -20.27 2.25
N VAL A 214 2.14 -19.07 2.27
CA VAL A 214 0.70 -18.83 2.13
C VAL A 214 0.46 -17.78 1.06
N LEU A 215 -0.36 -18.14 0.07
CA LEU A 215 -0.89 -17.22 -0.94
C LEU A 215 -2.41 -17.21 -0.86
N THR A 216 -2.98 -16.03 -0.70
CA THR A 216 -4.41 -15.80 -0.80
C THR A 216 -4.69 -14.82 -1.92
N VAL A 217 -5.53 -15.22 -2.87
CA VAL A 217 -6.05 -14.38 -3.94
C VAL A 217 -7.57 -14.39 -3.83
N SER A 218 -8.19 -13.24 -3.63
CA SER A 218 -9.64 -13.13 -3.41
C SER A 218 -10.25 -12.07 -4.32
N GLN A 219 -11.38 -12.35 -4.97
CA GLN A 219 -12.16 -11.40 -5.79
C GLN A 219 -11.34 -10.65 -6.85
N THR A 220 -10.26 -11.25 -7.33
CA THR A 220 -9.36 -10.63 -8.31
C THR A 220 -9.92 -10.91 -9.70
N ALA A 221 -10.26 -9.87 -10.45
CA ALA A 221 -10.77 -10.00 -11.80
C ALA A 221 -9.61 -10.00 -12.80
N CYS A 222 -9.58 -10.99 -13.68
CA CYS A 222 -8.79 -10.94 -14.91
C CYS A 222 -9.75 -10.80 -16.10
N ASP A 223 -9.50 -9.84 -16.98
CA ASP A 223 -10.32 -9.52 -18.16
C ASP A 223 -10.01 -10.37 -19.39
N CYS A 224 -8.92 -11.15 -19.36
CA CYS A 224 -8.50 -11.96 -20.49
C CYS A 224 -9.05 -13.40 -20.42
N ARG A 225 -9.20 -14.06 -21.59
CA ARG A 225 -9.60 -15.48 -21.70
C ARG A 225 -8.66 -16.43 -20.94
N ALA A 226 -7.45 -16.00 -20.62
CA ALA A 226 -6.47 -16.76 -19.83
C ALA A 226 -6.51 -16.44 -18.32
N SER A 227 -7.64 -15.90 -17.83
CA SER A 227 -7.85 -15.45 -16.45
C SER A 227 -7.22 -16.38 -15.39
N GLY A 228 -6.12 -15.92 -14.80
CA GLY A 228 -5.42 -16.59 -13.69
C GLY A 228 -4.42 -17.67 -14.11
N ALA A 229 -4.32 -18.02 -15.40
CA ALA A 229 -3.50 -19.14 -15.85
C ALA A 229 -1.99 -18.90 -15.66
N PHE A 230 -1.50 -17.67 -15.75
CA PHE A 230 -0.08 -17.37 -15.51
C PHE A 230 0.24 -17.48 -14.03
N LEU A 231 -0.59 -16.86 -13.18
CA LEU A 231 -0.41 -16.92 -11.73
C LEU A 231 -0.48 -18.36 -11.23
N LEU A 232 -1.44 -19.14 -11.72
CA LEU A 232 -1.60 -20.54 -11.34
C LEU A 232 -0.42 -21.40 -11.81
N LYS A 233 0.12 -21.18 -13.02
CA LYS A 233 1.34 -21.87 -13.49
C LYS A 233 2.56 -21.54 -12.62
N ALA A 234 2.66 -20.31 -12.14
CA ALA A 234 3.77 -19.90 -11.28
C ALA A 234 3.76 -20.63 -9.93
N ILE A 235 2.59 -21.04 -9.42
CA ILE A 235 2.46 -21.77 -8.16
C ILE A 235 3.31 -23.04 -8.15
N ALA A 236 3.42 -23.77 -9.27
CA ALA A 236 4.26 -24.97 -9.38
C ALA A 236 5.73 -24.74 -8.99
N LYS A 237 6.22 -23.49 -9.07
CA LYS A 237 7.60 -23.09 -8.76
C LYS A 237 7.77 -22.58 -7.32
N THR A 238 6.68 -22.50 -6.55
CA THR A 238 6.68 -21.97 -5.19
C THR A 238 6.89 -23.07 -4.15
N ARG A 239 6.92 -22.69 -2.88
CA ARG A 239 6.97 -23.60 -1.72
C ARG A 239 5.74 -23.45 -0.83
N LEU A 240 4.60 -23.13 -1.44
CA LEU A 240 3.37 -22.89 -0.70
C LEU A 240 2.95 -24.14 0.08
N SER A 241 2.60 -23.95 1.35
CA SER A 241 1.86 -24.95 2.14
C SER A 241 0.35 -24.73 2.01
N ARG A 242 -0.07 -23.48 1.77
CA ARG A 242 -1.49 -23.12 1.65
C ARG A 242 -1.73 -22.18 0.48
N LEU A 243 -2.72 -22.54 -0.34
CA LEU A 243 -3.23 -21.72 -1.44
C LEU A 243 -4.73 -21.50 -1.24
N CYS A 244 -5.14 -20.23 -1.20
CA CYS A 244 -6.55 -19.85 -1.14
C CYS A 244 -6.91 -19.01 -2.36
N LEU A 245 -7.89 -19.47 -3.13
CA LEU A 245 -8.43 -18.82 -4.32
C LEU A 245 -9.93 -18.63 -4.10
N GLU A 246 -10.31 -17.47 -3.59
CA GLU A 246 -11.69 -17.13 -3.25
C GLU A 246 -12.30 -16.24 -4.35
N ASP A 247 -13.40 -16.68 -4.96
CA ASP A 247 -14.15 -15.86 -5.95
C ASP A 247 -13.27 -15.26 -7.06
N VAL A 248 -12.27 -16.02 -7.54
CA VAL A 248 -11.29 -15.54 -8.56
C VAL A 248 -11.85 -15.66 -9.99
N GLY A 249 -13.05 -16.21 -10.18
CA GLY A 249 -13.70 -16.28 -11.50
C GLY A 249 -12.92 -17.10 -12.54
N LEU A 250 -12.24 -18.19 -12.13
CA LEU A 250 -11.40 -18.99 -13.02
C LEU A 250 -12.19 -19.61 -14.19
N HIS A 251 -11.61 -19.52 -15.38
CA HIS A 251 -12.08 -20.20 -16.60
C HIS A 251 -11.39 -21.57 -16.80
N GLN A 252 -11.77 -22.28 -17.87
CA GLN A 252 -11.26 -23.63 -18.14
C GLN A 252 -9.72 -23.67 -18.22
N GLU A 253 -9.07 -22.71 -18.87
CA GLU A 253 -7.60 -22.63 -18.92
C GLU A 253 -6.97 -22.44 -17.53
N GLY A 254 -7.61 -21.62 -16.67
CA GLY A 254 -7.18 -21.44 -15.28
C GLY A 254 -7.26 -22.74 -14.48
N TYR A 255 -8.37 -23.48 -14.60
CA TYR A 255 -8.51 -24.79 -13.95
C TYR A 255 -7.49 -25.82 -14.44
N VAL A 256 -7.21 -25.85 -15.74
CA VAL A 256 -6.19 -26.73 -16.32
C VAL A 256 -4.79 -26.35 -15.80
N ALA A 257 -4.47 -25.05 -15.76
CA ALA A 257 -3.22 -24.55 -15.21
C ALA A 257 -3.06 -24.91 -13.74
N LEU A 258 -4.12 -24.78 -12.93
CA LEU A 258 -4.10 -25.16 -11.52
C LEU A 258 -3.90 -26.66 -11.36
N ALA A 259 -4.68 -27.51 -12.07
CA ALA A 259 -4.50 -28.96 -12.06
C ALA A 259 -3.06 -29.38 -12.35
N SER A 260 -2.47 -28.87 -13.44
CA SER A 260 -1.09 -29.16 -13.83
C SER A 260 -0.08 -28.70 -12.77
N SER A 261 -0.33 -27.54 -12.16
CA SER A 261 0.59 -26.98 -11.17
C SER A 261 0.56 -27.76 -9.86
N LEU A 262 -0.63 -28.21 -9.43
CA LEU A 262 -0.79 -29.03 -8.23
C LEU A 262 -0.14 -30.40 -8.36
N GLN A 263 -0.21 -31.03 -9.54
CA GLN A 263 0.48 -32.31 -9.80
C GLN A 263 2.01 -32.21 -9.67
N GLN A 264 2.57 -31.02 -9.92
CA GLN A 264 4.00 -30.77 -9.86
C GLN A 264 4.44 -30.10 -8.55
N HIS A 265 3.48 -29.69 -7.71
CA HIS A 265 3.78 -28.89 -6.53
C HIS A 265 4.42 -29.78 -5.45
N PRO A 266 5.59 -29.40 -4.90
CA PRO A 266 6.37 -30.31 -4.06
C PRO A 266 5.77 -30.55 -2.67
N SER A 267 4.95 -29.64 -2.14
CA SER A 267 4.58 -29.65 -0.71
C SER A 267 3.30 -28.89 -0.35
N LEU A 268 2.32 -28.78 -1.27
CA LEU A 268 1.08 -28.08 -0.90
C LEU A 268 0.31 -28.95 0.10
N GLU A 269 -0.22 -28.37 1.16
CA GLU A 269 -0.97 -29.11 2.19
C GLU A 269 -2.46 -28.75 2.19
N ARG A 270 -2.78 -27.50 1.86
CA ARG A 270 -4.17 -27.04 1.79
C ARG A 270 -4.43 -26.22 0.54
N LEU A 271 -5.55 -26.52 -0.09
CA LEU A 271 -6.13 -25.78 -1.19
C LEU A 271 -7.53 -25.33 -0.76
N ASP A 272 -7.83 -24.04 -0.87
CA ASP A 272 -9.17 -23.49 -0.69
C ASP A 272 -9.64 -22.88 -2.01
N LEU A 273 -10.75 -23.39 -2.55
CA LEU A 273 -11.38 -22.94 -3.80
C LEU A 273 -12.80 -22.41 -3.56
N SER A 274 -13.11 -21.98 -2.33
CA SER A 274 -14.42 -21.47 -1.95
C SER A 274 -14.90 -20.38 -2.93
N ASN A 275 -16.15 -20.51 -3.39
CA ASN A 275 -16.80 -19.62 -4.36
C ASN A 275 -16.11 -19.47 -5.74
N SER A 276 -14.97 -20.10 -6.01
CA SER A 276 -14.30 -20.04 -7.32
C SER A 276 -14.92 -21.00 -8.34
N ALA A 277 -15.59 -22.08 -7.91
CA ALA A 277 -16.13 -23.15 -8.75
C ALA A 277 -17.48 -22.87 -9.44
N ARG A 278 -17.90 -21.61 -9.53
CA ARG A 278 -19.21 -21.24 -10.08
C ARG A 278 -19.23 -21.37 -11.62
N GLY A 279 -19.52 -22.58 -12.12
CA GLY A 279 -20.05 -22.79 -13.47
C GLY A 279 -19.22 -23.63 -14.44
N ALA A 280 -17.98 -24.03 -14.12
CA ALA A 280 -17.15 -24.84 -15.01
C ALA A 280 -17.14 -26.33 -14.60
N GLU A 281 -17.40 -27.25 -15.54
CA GLU A 281 -17.26 -28.70 -15.30
C GLU A 281 -15.84 -29.08 -14.85
N SER A 282 -14.83 -28.43 -15.41
CA SER A 282 -13.42 -28.60 -15.01
C SER A 282 -13.16 -28.21 -13.55
N GLY A 283 -13.86 -27.19 -13.03
CA GLY A 283 -13.75 -26.80 -11.63
C GLY A 283 -14.32 -27.83 -10.68
N ARG A 284 -15.43 -28.49 -11.05
CA ARG A 284 -16.01 -29.60 -10.28
C ARG A 284 -15.09 -30.83 -10.26
N GLY A 285 -14.50 -31.17 -11.40
CA GLY A 285 -13.52 -32.26 -11.48
C GLY A 285 -12.30 -32.01 -10.61
N LEU A 286 -11.77 -30.77 -10.62
CA LEU A 286 -10.65 -30.39 -9.78
C LEU A 286 -10.97 -30.44 -8.29
N LEU A 287 -12.15 -29.94 -7.87
CA LEU A 287 -12.61 -30.04 -6.49
C LEU A 287 -12.68 -31.50 -6.02
N TYR A 288 -13.25 -32.39 -6.84
CA TYR A 288 -13.35 -33.80 -6.51
C TYR A 288 -11.96 -34.45 -6.36
N TRP A 289 -11.06 -34.18 -7.31
CA TRP A 289 -9.67 -34.65 -7.23
C TRP A 289 -8.96 -34.12 -5.98
N ALA A 290 -9.07 -32.82 -5.69
CA ALA A 290 -8.43 -32.21 -4.53
C ALA A 290 -8.97 -32.76 -3.21
N THR A 291 -10.28 -33.05 -3.11
CA THR A 291 -10.85 -33.74 -1.93
C THR A 291 -10.32 -35.15 -1.77
N PHE A 292 -10.14 -35.88 -2.88
CA PHE A 292 -9.63 -37.25 -2.84
C PHE A 292 -8.17 -37.31 -2.39
N GLU A 293 -7.34 -36.39 -2.87
CA GLU A 293 -5.93 -36.27 -2.48
C GLU A 293 -5.74 -35.61 -1.09
N GLY A 294 -6.82 -35.18 -0.42
CA GLY A 294 -6.79 -34.62 0.93
C GLY A 294 -6.31 -33.17 1.03
N TYR A 295 -6.39 -32.39 -0.06
CA TYR A 295 -6.02 -30.97 -0.07
C TYR A 295 -7.11 -30.03 0.50
N LEU A 296 -8.38 -30.47 0.52
CA LEU A 296 -9.56 -29.68 0.90
C LEU A 296 -10.09 -30.05 2.29
#